data_AF-A0A1Y0IP21-F1
#
_entry.id   AF-A0A1Y0IP21-F1
#
_cell.length_a   1.000
_cell.length_b   1.000
_cell.length_c   1.000
_cell.angle_alpha   90.00
_cell.angle_beta   90.00
_cell.angle_gamma   90.00
#
_symmetry.space_group_name_H-M   'P 1'
#
loop_
_entity.id
_entity.type
_entity.pdbx_description
1 polymer ?
#
loop_
_entity_poly.entity_id
_entity_poly.type
_entity_poly.pdbx_seq_one_letter_code
_entity_poly.pdbx_strand_id
1 'polypeptide(L)' 'MDWIEQLQARLQTADTAQMSIDGQIWTIEQQDGGYRFTNSFGRQEHFKSEDELISAIQSWYENPVTVVL' A
#
# COMPACT_ATOMS: atom_id res chain seq x y z
N MET A 1 10.44 -8.82 -10.05
CA MET A 1 10.27 -7.44 -9.55
C MET A 1 9.65 -7.56 -8.19
N ASP A 2 10.29 -6.96 -7.18
CA ASP A 2 9.76 -6.90 -5.83
C ASP A 2 8.46 -6.06 -5.84
N TRP A 3 7.45 -6.45 -5.04
CA TRP A 3 6.21 -5.68 -4.93
C TRP A 3 6.48 -4.31 -4.28
N ILE A 4 7.52 -4.23 -3.44
CA ILE A 4 7.97 -3.00 -2.78
C ILE A 4 8.43 -1.98 -3.83
N GLU A 5 9.33 -2.38 -4.71
CA GLU A 5 9.82 -1.52 -5.80
C GLU A 5 8.67 -1.01 -6.68
N GLN A 6 7.68 -1.86 -6.97
CA GLN A 6 6.50 -1.48 -7.74
C GLN A 6 5.60 -0.49 -6.99
N LEU A 7 5.41 -0.69 -5.69
CA LEU A 7 4.63 0.20 -4.85
C LEU A 7 5.29 1.58 -4.77
N GLN A 8 6.60 1.62 -4.49
CA GLN A 8 7.36 2.86 -4.40
C GLN A 8 7.33 3.64 -5.72
N ALA A 9 7.53 2.97 -6.85
CA ALA A 9 7.42 3.60 -8.16
C ALA A 9 6.01 4.17 -8.43
N ARG A 10 4.97 3.49 -7.93
CA ARG A 10 3.57 3.95 -8.05
C ARG A 10 3.29 5.16 -7.18
N LEU A 11 3.71 5.15 -5.92
CA LEU A 11 3.53 6.28 -5.00
C LEU A 11 4.30 7.54 -5.46
N GLN A 12 5.40 7.37 -6.19
CA GLN A 12 6.11 8.51 -6.81
C GLN A 12 5.39 9.11 -8.03
N THR A 13 4.46 8.37 -8.65
CA THR A 13 3.80 8.77 -9.90
C THR A 13 2.31 9.06 -9.76
N ALA A 14 1.69 8.60 -8.67
CA ALA A 14 0.28 8.78 -8.40
C ALA A 14 0.02 8.88 -6.89
N ASP A 15 -0.93 9.73 -6.51
CA ASP A 15 -1.39 9.89 -5.12
C ASP A 15 -2.18 8.68 -4.61
N THR A 16 -2.45 7.69 -5.47
CA THR A 16 -3.20 6.48 -5.12
C THR A 16 -2.60 5.25 -5.79
N ALA A 17 -2.39 4.20 -5.02
CA ALA A 17 -1.94 2.90 -5.48
C ALA A 17 -2.90 1.80 -5.00
N GLN A 18 -2.98 0.69 -5.73
CA GLN A 18 -3.76 -0.48 -5.32
C GLN A 18 -2.88 -1.71 -5.19
N MET A 19 -3.19 -2.53 -4.21
CA MET A 19 -2.47 -3.76 -3.91
C MET A 19 -3.44 -4.91 -3.67
N SER A 20 -3.14 -6.07 -4.22
CA SER A 20 -3.79 -7.33 -3.90
C SER A 20 -2.98 -8.02 -2.82
N ILE A 21 -3.58 -8.21 -1.64
CA ILE A 21 -2.96 -8.86 -0.49
C ILE A 21 -3.93 -9.94 -0.01
N ASP A 22 -3.48 -11.19 0.03
CA ASP A 22 -4.30 -12.35 0.43
C ASP A 22 -5.66 -12.46 -0.29
N GLY A 23 -5.69 -12.06 -1.57
CA GLY A 23 -6.91 -12.07 -2.40
C GLY A 23 -7.86 -10.90 -2.15
N GLN A 24 -7.46 -9.89 -1.38
CA GLN A 24 -8.21 -8.66 -1.14
C GLN A 24 -7.51 -7.46 -1.77
N ILE A 25 -8.29 -6.54 -2.33
CA ILE A 25 -7.75 -5.27 -2.83
C ILE A 25 -7.69 -4.27 -1.68
N TRP A 26 -6.51 -3.70 -1.51
CA TRP A 26 -6.21 -2.59 -0.63
C TRP A 26 -5.87 -1.36 -1.48
N THR A 27 -6.34 -0.21 -1.04
CA THR A 27 -6.06 1.08 -1.66
C THR A 27 -5.16 1.88 -0.74
N ILE A 28 -4.03 2.34 -1.26
CA ILE A 28 -3.09 3.22 -0.58
C ILE A 28 -3.29 4.60 -1.17
N GLU A 29 -3.61 5.57 -0.33
CA GLU A 29 -3.74 6.97 -0.71
C GLU A 29 -2.65 7.77 0.00
N GLN A 30 -1.87 8.52 -0.76
CA GLN A 30 -0.93 9.48 -0.21
C GLN A 30 -1.71 10.72 0.25
N GLN A 31 -1.44 11.16 1.48
CA GLN A 31 -2.05 12.33 2.08
C GLN A 31 -0.98 13.30 2.56
N ASP A 32 -1.38 14.55 2.82
CA ASP A 32 -0.48 15.59 3.30
C ASP A 32 0.02 15.22 4.72
N GLY A 33 1.20 14.62 4.78
CA GLY A 33 1.82 14.10 6.02
C GLY A 33 1.76 12.59 6.24
N GLY A 34 1.39 11.77 5.25
CA GLY A 34 1.46 10.31 5.40
C GLY A 34 0.74 9.50 4.32
N TYR A 35 0.33 8.29 4.69
CA TYR A 35 -0.37 7.34 3.83
C TYR A 35 -1.58 6.76 4.55
N ARG A 36 -2.71 6.70 3.83
CA ARG A 36 -3.92 6.02 4.27
C ARG A 36 -4.07 4.71 3.52
N PHE A 37 -4.23 3.63 4.25
CA PHE A 37 -4.34 2.28 3.71
C PHE A 37 -5.72 1.70 4.01
N THR A 38 -6.52 1.53 2.97
CA THR A 38 -7.93 1.16 3.08
C THR A 38 -8.18 -0.22 2.47
N ASN A 39 -8.79 -1.14 3.20
CA ASN A 39 -9.20 -2.43 2.63
C ASN A 39 -10.59 -2.37 1.98
N SER A 40 -10.95 -3.44 1.28
CA SER A 40 -12.27 -3.62 0.65
C SER A 40 -13.46 -3.57 1.61
N PHE A 41 -13.23 -3.72 2.91
CA PHE A 41 -14.26 -3.61 3.96
C PHE A 41 -14.33 -2.23 4.61
N GLY A 42 -13.54 -1.26 4.13
CA GLY A 42 -13.50 0.10 4.66
C GLY A 42 -12.69 0.26 5.96
N ARG A 43 -11.91 -0.74 6.37
CA ARG A 43 -10.91 -0.55 7.43
C ARG A 43 -9.79 0.33 6.91
N GLN A 44 -9.42 1.32 7.71
CA GLN A 44 -8.39 2.30 7.38
C GLN A 44 -7.28 2.24 8.42
N GLU A 45 -6.06 2.07 7.93
CA GLU A 45 -4.81 2.21 8.68
C GLU A 45 -4.12 3.49 8.21
N HIS A 46 -3.44 4.20 9.12
CA HIS A 46 -2.71 5.42 8.79
C HIS A 46 -1.24 5.24 9.14
N PHE A 47 -0.38 5.61 8.21
CA PHE A 47 1.07 5.53 8.33
C PHE A 47 1.66 6.91 8.13
N LYS A 48 2.68 7.26 8.92
CA LYS A 48 3.32 8.58 8.89
C LYS A 48 4.38 8.68 7.80
N SER A 49 4.90 7.55 7.34
CA SER A 49 5.90 7.47 6.30
C SER A 49 5.72 6.24 5.42
N GLU A 50 6.38 6.27 4.26
CA GLU A 50 6.39 5.15 3.31
C GLU A 50 7.06 3.92 3.93
N ASP A 51 8.16 4.13 4.67
CA ASP A 51 8.87 3.05 5.37
C ASP A 51 7.98 2.35 6.41
N GLU A 52 7.14 3.12 7.14
CA GLU A 52 6.21 2.56 8.13
C GLU A 52 5.13 1.71 7.45
N LEU A 53 4.58 2.18 6.33
CA LEU A 53 3.63 1.44 5.50
C LEU A 53 4.25 0.14 4.97
N ILE A 54 5.45 0.20 4.38
CA ILE A 54 6.13 -0.98 3.81
C ILE A 54 6.43 -1.99 4.92
N SER A 55 6.99 -1.53 6.05
CA SER A 55 7.32 -2.40 7.19
C SER A 55 6.07 -3.08 7.76
N ALA A 56 4.95 -2.35 7.85
CA ALA A 56 3.68 -2.89 8.31
C ALA A 56 3.15 -3.96 7.35
N ILE A 57 3.13 -3.69 6.04
CA ILE A 57 2.68 -4.64 5.03
C ILE A 57 3.57 -5.91 5.04
N GLN A 58 4.88 -5.75 5.11
CA GLN A 58 5.83 -6.87 5.23
C GLN A 58 5.62 -7.70 6.50
N SER A 59 5.28 -7.06 7.61
CA SER A 59 5.06 -7.75 8.88
C SER A 59 3.71 -8.45 8.95
N TRP A 60 2.69 -7.90 8.29
CA TRP A 60 1.31 -8.40 8.36
C TRP A 60 1.03 -9.48 7.32
N TYR A 61 1.74 -9.47 6.20
CA TYR A 61 1.40 -10.28 5.04
C TYR A 61 2.63 -10.95 4.43
N GLU A 62 2.51 -12.25 4.17
CA GLU A 62 3.62 -13.04 3.64
C GLU A 62 3.83 -12.84 2.13
N ASN A 63 2.78 -12.51 1.36
CA ASN A 63 2.85 -12.39 -0.12
C ASN A 63 1.97 -11.27 -0.71
N PRO A 64 2.25 -9.99 -0.42
CA PRO A 64 1.56 -8.88 -1.07
C PRO A 64 1.95 -8.75 -2.56
N VAL A 65 0.99 -8.42 -3.42
CA VAL A 65 1.18 -8.20 -4.87
C VAL A 65 0.62 -6.84 -5.25
N THR A 66 1.45 -5.97 -5.81
CA THR A 66 1.01 -4.65 -6.31
C THR A 66 0.19 -4.83 -7.59
N VAL A 67 -1.02 -4.27 -7.63
CA VAL A 67 -1.90 -4.35 -8.81
C VAL A 67 -1.80 -3.04 -9.58
N VAL A 68 -1.31 -3.15 -10.81
CA VAL A 68 -1.28 -2.06 -11.77
C VAL A 68 -2.64 -2.02 -12.48
N LEU A 69 -3.49 -1.06 -12.10
CA LEU A 69 -4.50 -0.53 -13.00
C LEU A 69 -3.88 0.57 -13.90
#